data_AF-A0A1G5ZE48-F1
#
_entry.id   AF-A0A1G5ZE48-F1
#
_cell.length_a   1.000
_cell.length_b   1.000
_cell.length_c   1.000
_cell.angle_alpha   90.00
_cell.angle_beta   90.00
_cell.angle_gamma   90.00
#
_symmetry.space_group_name_H-M   'P 1'
#
loop_
_entity.id
_entity.type
_entity.pdbx_description
1 polymer ?
#
loop_
_entity_poly.entity_id
_entity_poly.type
_entity_poly.pdbx_seq_one_letter_code
_entity_poly.pdbx_strand_id
1 'polypeptide(L)'
;MKNWIIGAALLVFTSLQVAAQQQKRAEINPEERAKKVTEKMATELKLSDQQKAQILELNLEQAKKRQIEMEQDMAERKVKSQEMKVHQEKIKEVLTEEQRTKWEEMKLDQRKGRKPGGEVHQRRDMPRHKRGN
;
A
#
# COMPACT_ATOMS: atom_id res chain seq x y z
N MET A 1 -18.05 -53.94 9.30
CA MET A 1 -17.94 -52.70 10.09
C MET A 1 -16.50 -52.51 10.51
N LYS A 2 -16.03 -51.26 10.57
CA LYS A 2 -14.70 -50.78 11.00
C LYS A 2 -13.70 -50.55 9.85
N ASN A 3 -13.13 -49.34 9.83
CA ASN A 3 -11.99 -48.84 9.03
C ASN A 3 -12.25 -47.76 7.97
N TRP A 4 -13.23 -46.86 8.16
CA TRP A 4 -13.42 -45.69 7.29
C TRP A 4 -13.55 -44.38 8.09
N ILE A 5 -12.58 -44.07 8.97
CA ILE A 5 -12.49 -42.74 9.62
C ILE A 5 -11.03 -42.28 9.76
N ILE A 6 -10.20 -42.48 8.72
CA ILE A 6 -8.85 -41.88 8.68
C ILE A 6 -8.65 -41.22 7.32
N GLY A 7 -9.49 -40.22 7.02
CA GLY A 7 -9.40 -39.44 5.79
C GLY A 7 -10.00 -38.04 5.91
N ALA A 8 -10.31 -37.60 7.13
CA ALA A 8 -10.95 -36.31 7.39
C ALA A 8 -10.19 -35.45 8.41
N ALA A 9 -8.97 -35.84 8.79
CA ALA A 9 -8.16 -35.12 9.80
C ALA A 9 -7.00 -34.30 9.21
N LEU A 10 -6.90 -34.18 7.88
CA LEU A 10 -5.73 -33.58 7.20
C LEU A 10 -6.07 -32.42 6.24
N LEU A 11 -7.24 -31.79 6.41
CA LEU A 11 -7.68 -30.66 5.57
C LEU A 11 -8.26 -29.48 6.36
N VAL A 12 -7.69 -29.13 7.52
CA VAL A 12 -8.17 -27.98 8.33
C VAL A 12 -7.08 -26.92 8.61
N PHE A 13 -5.83 -27.15 8.24
CA PHE A 13 -4.73 -26.24 8.61
C PHE A 13 -4.41 -25.10 7.61
N THR A 14 -5.14 -24.94 6.50
CA THR A 14 -4.79 -23.94 5.46
C THR A 14 -5.52 -22.59 5.58
N SER A 15 -6.47 -22.41 6.49
CA SER A 15 -7.32 -21.20 6.52
C SER A 15 -6.82 -20.04 7.39
N LEU A 16 -5.74 -20.21 8.17
CA LEU A 16 -5.28 -19.16 9.10
C LEU A 16 -4.25 -18.17 8.53
N GLN A 17 -3.82 -18.30 7.26
CA GLN A 17 -2.79 -17.42 6.69
C GLN A 17 -3.30 -16.11 6.05
N VAL A 18 -4.62 -15.93 5.90
CA VAL A 18 -5.18 -14.71 5.24
C VAL A 18 -5.32 -13.51 6.19
N ALA A 19 -5.31 -13.71 7.51
CA ALA A 19 -5.52 -12.62 8.46
C ALA A 19 -4.29 -11.73 8.72
N ALA A 20 -3.09 -12.13 8.27
CA ALA A 20 -1.85 -11.37 8.50
C ALA A 20 -1.68 -10.15 7.56
N GLN A 21 -2.45 -10.09 6.46
CA GLN A 21 -2.30 -9.04 5.45
C GLN A 21 -3.09 -7.76 5.76
N GLN A 22 -3.90 -7.79 6.83
CA GLN A 22 -4.64 -6.65 7.35
C GLN A 22 -4.10 -6.22 8.71
N GLN A 23 -2.78 -6.18 8.85
CA GLN A 23 -2.18 -5.29 9.83
C GLN A 23 -2.61 -3.89 9.40
N LYS A 24 -3.72 -3.40 10.00
CA LYS A 24 -4.12 -1.99 9.96
C LYS A 24 -2.80 -1.24 10.07
N ARG A 25 -2.43 -0.45 9.05
CA ARG A 25 -1.36 0.53 9.21
C ARG A 25 -1.82 1.34 10.41
N ALA A 26 -1.30 1.01 11.59
CA ALA A 26 -1.58 1.78 12.78
C ALA A 26 -1.26 3.21 12.39
N GLU A 27 -2.18 4.12 12.62
CA GLU A 27 -1.91 5.55 12.48
C GLU A 27 -0.78 5.84 13.47
N ILE A 28 0.46 5.76 12.99
CA ILE A 28 1.62 5.92 13.87
C ILE A 28 1.64 7.39 14.21
N ASN A 29 1.26 7.71 15.45
CA ASN A 29 1.22 9.04 16.00
C ASN A 29 2.55 9.76 15.69
N PRO A 30 2.52 11.01 15.18
CA PRO A 30 3.71 11.81 14.94
C PRO A 30 4.69 11.86 16.12
N GLU A 31 4.19 11.92 17.35
CA GLU A 31 4.98 11.94 18.58
C GLU A 31 5.74 10.63 18.80
N GLU A 32 5.05 9.49 18.60
CA GLU A 32 5.68 8.17 18.73
C GLU A 32 6.76 7.96 17.67
N ARG A 33 6.50 8.40 16.43
CA ARG A 33 7.52 8.40 15.36
C ARG A 33 8.72 9.24 15.75
N ALA A 34 8.49 10.46 16.20
CA ALA A 34 9.55 11.38 16.56
C ALA A 34 10.41 10.81 17.70
N LYS A 35 9.76 10.26 18.74
CA LYS A 35 10.44 9.60 19.86
C LYS A 35 11.30 8.42 19.39
N LYS A 36 10.74 7.50 18.60
CA LYS A 36 11.46 6.32 18.12
C LYS A 36 12.68 6.68 17.26
N VAL A 37 12.53 7.66 16.38
CA VAL A 37 13.63 8.16 15.53
C VAL A 37 14.71 8.84 16.38
N THR A 38 14.29 9.61 17.38
CA THR A 38 15.20 10.26 18.34
C THR A 38 15.96 9.24 19.19
N GLU A 39 15.30 8.21 19.71
CA GLU A 39 15.92 7.15 20.50
C GLU A 39 16.95 6.36 19.70
N LYS A 40 16.64 6.08 18.43
CA LYS A 40 17.60 5.46 17.51
C LYS A 40 18.82 6.36 17.34
N MET A 41 18.64 7.64 17.04
CA MET A 41 19.77 8.57 16.89
C MET A 41 20.56 8.74 18.19
N ALA A 42 19.89 8.81 19.33
CA ALA A 42 20.54 8.89 20.63
C ALA A 42 21.46 7.70 20.88
N THR A 43 21.01 6.50 20.51
CA THR A 43 21.79 5.26 20.65
C THR A 43 22.97 5.21 19.69
N GLU A 44 22.71 5.42 18.39
CA GLU A 44 23.72 5.27 17.33
C GLU A 44 24.80 6.36 17.39
N LEU A 45 24.41 7.58 17.77
CA LEU A 45 25.29 8.74 17.79
C LEU A 45 25.78 9.11 19.20
N LYS A 46 25.35 8.36 20.23
CA LYS A 46 25.69 8.59 21.64
C LYS A 46 25.40 10.04 22.07
N LEU A 47 24.19 10.52 21.76
CA LEU A 47 23.79 11.90 22.01
C LEU A 47 23.69 12.19 23.52
N SER A 48 24.05 13.42 23.92
CA SER A 48 23.74 13.92 25.26
C SER A 48 22.24 14.20 25.45
N ASP A 49 21.81 14.35 26.69
CA ASP A 49 20.39 14.64 27.00
C ASP A 49 19.91 15.95 26.37
N GLN A 50 20.78 16.97 26.32
CA GLN A 50 20.48 18.25 25.68
C GLN A 50 20.33 18.09 24.15
N GLN A 51 21.22 17.33 23.50
CA GLN A 51 21.12 17.05 22.07
C GLN A 51 19.87 16.22 21.74
N LYS A 52 19.54 15.25 22.60
CA LYS A 52 18.34 14.42 22.46
C LYS A 52 17.06 15.26 22.52
N ALA A 53 16.98 16.24 23.42
CA ALA A 53 15.84 17.13 23.53
C ALA A 53 15.65 17.99 22.26
N GLN A 54 16.72 18.60 21.75
CA GLN A 54 16.68 19.39 20.51
C GLN A 54 16.30 18.55 19.30
N ILE A 55 16.85 17.34 19.18
CA ILE A 55 16.53 16.44 18.08
C ILE A 55 15.09 15.91 18.15
N LEU A 56 14.55 15.70 19.36
CA LEU A 56 13.16 15.31 19.54
C LEU A 56 12.20 16.37 18.96
N GLU A 57 12.46 17.64 19.24
CA GLU A 57 11.66 18.76 18.73
C GLU A 57 11.70 18.82 17.20
N LEU A 58 12.89 18.76 16.60
CA LEU A 58 13.05 18.73 15.14
C LEU A 58 12.32 17.54 14.49
N ASN A 59 12.42 16.36 15.09
CA ASN A 59 11.73 15.18 14.57
C ASN A 59 10.22 15.28 14.71
N LEU A 60 9.73 15.92 15.77
CA LEU A 60 8.30 16.12 16.01
C LEU A 60 7.70 17.05 14.97
N GLU A 61 8.35 18.19 14.71
CA GLU A 61 7.94 19.12 13.64
C GLU A 61 7.88 18.41 12.29
N GLN A 62 8.93 17.66 11.95
CA GLN A 62 8.99 16.93 10.69
C GLN A 62 7.93 15.82 10.62
N ALA A 63 7.65 15.13 11.72
CA ALA A 63 6.60 14.11 11.78
C ALA A 63 5.21 14.72 11.60
N LYS A 64 4.92 15.87 12.23
CA LYS A 64 3.67 16.61 12.05
C LYS A 64 3.50 17.09 10.60
N LYS A 65 4.55 17.65 10.00
CA LYS A 65 4.52 18.06 8.59
C LYS A 65 4.17 16.90 7.66
N ARG A 66 4.85 15.75 7.83
CA ARG A 66 4.56 14.54 7.05
C ARG A 66 3.14 14.02 7.25
N GLN A 67 2.59 14.14 8.45
CA GLN A 67 1.21 13.72 8.72
C GLN A 67 0.21 14.55 7.91
N ILE A 68 0.39 15.88 7.89
CA ILE A 68 -0.44 16.80 7.10
C ILE A 68 -0.34 16.47 5.60
N GLU A 69 0.87 16.29 5.08
CA GLU A 69 1.10 15.93 3.67
C GLU A 69 0.42 14.59 3.34
N MET A 70 0.51 13.59 4.22
CA MET A 70 -0.17 12.30 4.02
C MET A 70 -1.69 12.43 4.01
N GLU A 71 -2.26 13.27 4.87
CA GLU A 71 -3.71 13.52 4.91
C GLU A 71 -4.20 14.20 3.63
N GLN A 72 -3.44 15.18 3.12
CA GLN A 72 -3.72 15.84 1.85
C GLN A 72 -3.66 14.84 0.69
N ASP A 73 -2.58 14.07 0.59
CA ASP A 73 -2.41 13.01 -0.41
C ASP A 73 -3.57 12.01 -0.38
N MET A 74 -4.01 11.61 0.81
CA MET A 74 -5.11 10.67 0.99
C MET A 74 -6.44 11.27 0.54
N ALA A 75 -6.68 12.56 0.81
CA ALA A 75 -7.86 13.27 0.33
C ALA A 75 -7.87 13.37 -1.21
N GLU A 76 -6.77 13.79 -1.82
CA GLU A 76 -6.64 13.87 -3.27
C GLU A 76 -6.82 12.50 -3.95
N ARG A 77 -6.22 11.45 -3.38
CA ARG A 77 -6.40 10.07 -3.87
C ARG A 77 -7.85 9.61 -3.79
N LYS A 78 -8.59 9.99 -2.74
CA LYS A 78 -10.02 9.68 -2.61
C LYS A 78 -10.83 10.35 -3.72
N VAL A 79 -10.60 11.65 -3.95
CA VAL A 79 -11.27 12.40 -5.03
C VAL A 79 -10.99 11.77 -6.39
N LYS A 80 -9.71 11.56 -6.72
CA LYS A 80 -9.31 10.92 -7.98
C LYS A 80 -9.90 9.51 -8.14
N SER A 81 -9.98 8.74 -7.06
CA SER A 81 -10.60 7.41 -7.07
C SER A 81 -12.09 7.48 -7.39
N GLN A 82 -12.80 8.47 -6.85
CA GLN A 82 -14.22 8.71 -7.17
C GLN A 82 -14.40 9.13 -8.63
N GLU A 83 -13.61 10.07 -9.13
CA GLU A 83 -13.64 10.50 -10.54
C GLU A 83 -13.40 9.33 -11.50
N MET A 84 -12.41 8.49 -11.18
CA MET A 84 -12.10 7.28 -11.96
C MET A 84 -13.25 6.27 -11.96
N LYS A 85 -14.04 6.17 -10.87
CA LYS A 85 -15.22 5.31 -10.82
C LYS A 85 -16.35 5.87 -11.68
N VAL A 86 -16.64 7.16 -11.56
CA VAL A 86 -17.66 7.83 -12.38
C VAL A 86 -17.32 7.71 -13.87
N HIS A 87 -16.05 7.92 -14.24
CA HIS A 87 -15.62 7.76 -15.64
C HIS A 87 -15.79 6.31 -16.12
N GLN A 88 -15.48 5.33 -15.28
CA GLN A 88 -15.69 3.91 -15.59
C GLN A 88 -17.17 3.57 -15.80
N GLU A 89 -18.07 4.13 -15.01
CA GLU A 89 -19.52 3.95 -15.17
C GLU A 89 -20.00 4.51 -16.51
N LYS A 90 -19.58 5.74 -16.86
CA LYS A 90 -19.88 6.33 -18.17
C LYS A 90 -19.38 5.48 -19.34
N ILE A 91 -18.20 4.87 -19.21
CA ILE A 91 -17.70 3.94 -20.22
C ILE A 91 -18.64 2.74 -20.33
N LYS A 92 -19.00 2.10 -19.20
CA LYS A 92 -19.88 0.93 -19.20
C LYS A 92 -21.22 1.21 -19.89
N GLU A 93 -21.80 2.40 -19.68
CA GLU A 93 -23.08 2.77 -20.29
C GLU A 93 -23.06 2.76 -21.82
N VAL A 94 -21.93 3.08 -22.44
CA VAL A 94 -21.78 3.12 -23.91
C VAL A 94 -21.44 1.76 -24.51
N LEU A 95 -20.98 0.81 -23.69
CA LEU A 95 -20.56 -0.52 -24.15
C LEU A 95 -21.75 -1.49 -24.26
N THR A 96 -21.72 -2.35 -25.28
CA THR A 96 -22.59 -3.54 -25.35
C THR A 96 -22.17 -4.59 -24.33
N GLU A 97 -23.04 -5.56 -24.04
CA GLU A 97 -22.79 -6.58 -23.01
C GLU A 97 -21.53 -7.42 -23.27
N GLU A 98 -21.31 -7.80 -24.54
CA GLU A 98 -20.09 -8.52 -24.95
C GLU A 98 -18.83 -7.65 -24.77
N GLN A 99 -18.92 -6.35 -25.09
CA GLN A 99 -17.80 -5.42 -24.93
C GLN A 99 -17.49 -5.14 -23.44
N ARG A 100 -18.51 -5.10 -22.57
CA ARG A 100 -18.34 -4.94 -21.12
C ARG A 100 -17.57 -6.10 -20.52
N THR A 101 -17.90 -7.34 -20.91
CA THR A 101 -17.21 -8.55 -20.45
C THR A 101 -15.72 -8.47 -20.79
N LYS A 102 -15.38 -8.16 -22.05
CA LYS A 102 -14.00 -8.00 -22.49
C LYS A 102 -13.28 -6.86 -21.76
N TRP A 103 -13.97 -5.75 -21.49
CA TRP A 103 -13.39 -4.60 -20.79
C TRP A 103 -13.08 -4.88 -19.31
N GLU A 104 -13.94 -5.64 -18.61
CA GLU A 104 -13.63 -6.06 -17.23
C GLU A 104 -12.47 -7.06 -17.17
N GLU A 105 -12.36 -7.96 -18.14
CA GLU A 105 -11.18 -8.85 -18.27
C GLU A 105 -9.88 -8.04 -18.47
N MET A 106 -9.89 -7.04 -19.35
CA MET A 106 -8.76 -6.14 -19.55
C MET A 106 -8.34 -5.41 -18.26
N LYS A 107 -9.31 -5.00 -17.43
CA LYS A 107 -9.04 -4.36 -16.14
C LYS A 107 -8.47 -5.32 -15.10
N LEU A 108 -8.95 -6.56 -15.08
CA LEU A 108 -8.42 -7.62 -14.21
C LEU A 108 -6.96 -7.93 -14.57
N ASP A 109 -6.63 -7.99 -15.85
CA ASP A 109 -5.25 -8.21 -16.31
C ASP A 109 -4.31 -7.06 -15.95
N GLN A 110 -4.75 -5.81 -16.16
CA GLN A 110 -4.00 -4.62 -15.71
C GLN A 110 -3.75 -4.60 -14.19
N ARG A 111 -4.67 -5.14 -13.39
CA ARG A 111 -4.49 -5.26 -11.93
C ARG A 111 -3.46 -6.33 -11.58
N LYS A 112 -3.41 -7.45 -12.30
CA LYS A 112 -2.42 -8.52 -12.11
C LYS A 112 -1.00 -8.08 -12.49
N GLY A 113 -0.85 -7.24 -13.52
CA GLY A 113 0.44 -6.67 -13.92
C GLY A 113 1.03 -5.63 -12.93
N ARG A 114 0.21 -5.09 -12.02
CA ARG A 114 0.66 -4.19 -10.96
C ARG A 114 1.11 -5.03 -9.76
N LYS A 115 2.41 -5.31 -9.66
CA LYS A 115 2.99 -5.92 -8.44
C LYS A 115 2.62 -5.08 -7.21
N PRO A 116 2.22 -5.70 -6.08
CA PRO A 116 1.92 -4.99 -4.85
C PRO A 116 3.22 -4.45 -4.26
N GLY A 117 3.53 -3.17 -4.49
CA GLY A 117 4.75 -2.58 -3.95
C GLY A 117 5.29 -1.34 -4.64
N GLY A 118 4.78 -0.96 -5.83
CA GLY A 118 5.21 0.27 -6.48
C GLY A 118 6.74 0.34 -6.66
N GLU A 119 7.35 -0.73 -7.15
CA GLU A 119 8.74 -0.68 -7.61
C GLU A 119 8.82 0.39 -8.71
N VAL A 120 9.35 1.56 -8.35
CA VAL A 120 9.82 2.54 -9.32
C VAL A 120 10.99 1.86 -10.03
N HIS A 121 10.73 1.20 -11.16
CA HIS A 121 11.80 0.80 -12.05
C HIS A 121 12.64 2.05 -12.29
N GLN A 122 13.93 1.99 -11.95
CA GLN A 122 14.85 3.05 -12.31
C GLN A 122 14.64 3.28 -13.82
N ARG A 123 14.53 4.54 -14.26
CA ARG A 123 14.26 4.92 -15.67
C ARG A 123 15.17 4.22 -16.71
N ARG A 124 16.24 3.55 -16.27
CA ARG A 124 17.17 2.75 -17.08
C ARG A 124 16.61 1.38 -17.52
N ASP A 125 15.64 0.81 -16.80
CA ASP A 125 15.11 -0.54 -17.09
C ASP A 125 13.83 -0.54 -17.94
N MET A 126 13.35 0.65 -18.33
CA MET A 126 12.23 0.75 -19.26
C MET A 126 12.72 0.40 -20.67
N PRO A 127 12.17 -0.62 -21.35
CA PRO A 127 12.44 -0.85 -22.76
C PRO A 127 12.03 0.42 -23.52
N ARG A 128 13.01 1.13 -24.09
CA ARG A 128 12.72 2.22 -25.02
C ARG A 128 12.04 1.57 -26.22
N HIS A 129 10.71 1.54 -26.23
CA HIS A 129 9.98 1.32 -27.47
C HIS A 129 10.34 2.46 -28.41
N LYS A 130 11.26 2.14 -29.33
CA LYS A 130 11.63 2.96 -30.46
C LYS A 130 10.33 3.18 -31.24
N ARG A 131 9.69 4.34 -31.03
CA ARG A 131 8.62 4.80 -31.92
C ARG A 131 9.24 4.88 -33.31
N GLY A 132 8.89 3.92 -34.14
CA GLY A 132 9.28 3.87 -35.54
C GLY A 132 8.76 5.11 -36.25
N ASN A 133 9.58 5.60 -37.17
CA ASN A 133 9.29 6.67 -38.11
C ASN A 133 8.28 6.22 -39.16
#